data_AF-A0A5C5XHR3-F1
#
_entry.id   AF-A0A5C5XHR3-F1
#
_cell.length_a   1.000
_cell.length_b   1.000
_cell.length_c   1.000
_cell.angle_alpha   90.00
_cell.angle_beta   90.00
_cell.angle_gamma   90.00
#
_symmetry.space_group_name_H-M   'P 1'
#
loop_
_entity.id
_entity.type
_entity.pdbx_description
1 polymer ?
#
loop_
_entity_poly.entity_id
_entity_poly.type
_entity_poly.pdbx_seq_one_letter_code
_entity_poly.pdbx_strand_id
1 'polypeptide(L)'
;MSNRASINERIVAGIIGATFGGIGLTVLISMWAMPFHSFHSPPLFFRFFASFIALPFVALGGAGLFTLFTGISTAPKSSVEKMQNSMQTMMSKHVKTTRTGSLRQVCPNCGAPRGEVEVSPSGDVKCPHCKAWFNVFEESQ
;
A
#
# COMPACT_ATOMS: atom_id res chain seq x y z
N MET A 1 29.18 8.44 10.29
CA MET A 1 29.03 8.90 8.89
C MET A 1 27.61 9.42 8.69
N SER A 2 27.43 10.73 8.52
CA SER A 2 26.13 11.37 8.30
C SER A 2 25.73 11.18 6.84
N ASN A 3 24.83 10.23 6.58
CA ASN A 3 24.27 10.01 5.26
C ASN A 3 23.19 11.08 5.02
N ARG A 4 23.54 12.13 4.29
CA ARG A 4 22.57 13.13 3.82
C ARG A 4 21.65 12.46 2.80
N ALA A 5 20.37 12.37 3.12
CA ALA A 5 19.35 11.93 2.16
C ALA A 5 19.29 12.91 0.97
N SER A 6 18.97 12.40 -0.22
CA SER A 6 18.73 13.22 -1.41
C SER A 6 17.52 14.15 -1.20
N ILE A 7 17.44 15.24 -1.95
CA ILE A 7 16.35 16.23 -1.83
C ILE A 7 14.98 15.58 -2.02
N ASN A 8 14.86 14.66 -2.98
CA ASN A 8 13.62 13.95 -3.27
C ASN A 8 13.19 13.05 -2.10
N GLU A 9 14.14 12.35 -1.47
CA GLU A 9 13.85 11.51 -0.30
C GLU A 9 13.40 12.33 0.91
N ARG A 10 13.94 13.53 1.10
CA ARG A 10 13.53 14.43 2.20
C ARG A 10 12.12 14.96 2.00
N ILE A 11 11.76 15.32 0.77
CA ILE A 11 10.41 15.80 0.44
C ILE A 11 9.40 14.67 0.65
N VAL A 12 9.68 13.47 0.15
CA VAL A 12 8.80 12.31 0.31
C VAL A 12 8.65 11.92 1.79
N ALA A 13 9.76 11.82 2.53
CA ALA A 13 9.73 11.55 3.96
C ALA A 13 8.97 12.63 4.76
N GLY A 14 9.12 13.89 4.36
CA GLY A 14 8.40 15.02 4.94
C GLY A 14 6.91 14.99 4.67
N ILE A 15 6.48 14.69 3.44
CA ILE A 15 5.04 14.59 3.08
C ILE A 15 4.39 13.42 3.83
N ILE A 16 5.04 12.25 3.84
CA ILE A 16 4.57 11.07 4.55
C ILE A 16 4.49 11.38 6.06
N GLY A 17 5.55 11.97 6.61
CA GLY A 17 5.61 12.37 8.02
C GLY A 17 4.53 13.39 8.38
N ALA A 18 4.36 14.44 7.58
CA ALA A 18 3.35 15.47 7.82
C ALA A 18 1.92 14.89 7.75
N THR A 19 1.67 13.95 6.84
CA THR A 19 0.36 13.29 6.70
C THR A 19 0.06 12.45 7.94
N PHE A 20 0.95 11.53 8.31
CA PHE A 20 0.74 10.66 9.47
C PHE A 20 0.76 11.43 10.79
N GLY A 21 1.67 12.38 10.95
CA GLY A 21 1.72 13.28 12.10
C GLY A 21 0.46 14.15 12.22
N GLY A 22 -0.04 14.67 11.10
CA GLY A 22 -1.28 15.45 11.04
C GLY A 22 -2.50 14.63 11.47
N ILE A 23 -2.60 13.37 11.03
CA ILE A 23 -3.67 12.46 11.46
C ILE A 23 -3.58 12.19 12.98
N GLY A 24 -2.39 11.86 13.49
CA GLY A 24 -2.21 11.64 14.93
C GLY A 24 -2.53 12.88 15.76
N LEU A 25 -2.07 14.05 15.32
CA LEU A 25 -2.28 15.32 16.01
C LEU A 25 -3.75 15.75 16.00
N THR A 26 -4.45 15.60 14.88
CA THR A 26 -5.88 15.93 14.78
C THR A 26 -6.75 15.02 15.65
N VAL A 27 -6.43 13.73 15.73
CA VAL A 27 -7.10 12.79 16.64
C VAL A 27 -6.84 13.17 18.11
N LEU A 28 -5.60 13.51 18.47
CA LEU A 28 -5.27 13.97 19.83
C LEU A 28 -6.02 15.27 20.17
N ILE A 29 -5.95 16.28 19.31
CA ILE A 29 -6.59 17.57 19.57
C ILE A 29 -8.11 17.41 19.65
N SER A 30 -8.75 16.71 18.72
CA SER A 30 -10.21 16.53 18.72
C SER A 30 -10.71 15.79 19.97
N MET A 31 -9.95 14.81 20.45
CA MET A 31 -10.30 14.03 21.63
C MET A 31 -10.19 14.82 22.94
N TRP A 32 -9.19 15.71 23.02
CA TRP A 32 -8.91 16.53 24.19
C TRP A 32 -9.59 17.91 24.17
N ALA A 33 -9.98 18.41 23.00
CA ALA A 33 -10.75 19.65 22.85
C ALA A 33 -12.21 19.50 23.28
N MET A 34 -12.72 18.27 23.41
CA MET A 34 -14.09 18.03 23.89
C MET A 34 -14.19 18.19 25.42
N PRO A 35 -15.19 18.95 25.92
CA PRO A 35 -15.36 19.21 27.35
C PRO A 35 -15.64 17.91 28.14
N PHE A 36 -15.14 17.86 29.38
CA PHE A 36 -15.15 16.67 30.24
C PHE A 36 -16.51 16.36 30.89
N HIS A 37 -17.54 17.19 30.68
CA HIS A 37 -18.78 17.18 31.47
C HIS A 37 -20.06 17.36 30.62
N SER A 38 -20.03 16.94 29.36
CA SER A 38 -21.20 16.98 28.48
C SER A 38 -21.77 15.58 28.25
N PHE A 39 -23.10 15.45 28.15
CA PHE A 39 -23.81 14.17 27.98
C PHE A 39 -23.40 13.36 26.73
N HIS A 40 -22.62 13.94 25.81
CA HIS A 40 -22.04 13.28 24.62
C HIS A 40 -20.50 13.20 24.65
N SER A 41 -19.85 13.49 25.78
CA SER A 41 -18.39 13.46 25.87
C SER A 41 -17.87 12.01 25.81
N PRO A 42 -16.83 11.72 25.01
CA PRO A 42 -16.26 10.38 24.93
C PRO A 42 -15.79 9.91 26.31
N PRO A 43 -16.05 8.64 26.69
CA PRO A 43 -15.56 8.07 27.95
C PRO A 43 -14.04 8.28 28.09
N LEU A 44 -13.57 8.56 29.31
CA LEU A 44 -12.15 8.80 29.57
C LEU A 44 -11.26 7.65 29.04
N PHE A 45 -11.74 6.41 29.12
CA PHE A 45 -11.08 5.24 28.55
C PHE A 45 -10.77 5.39 27.05
N PHE A 46 -11.73 5.89 26.26
CA PHE A 46 -11.56 6.08 24.83
C PHE A 46 -10.52 7.17 24.52
N ARG A 47 -10.43 8.20 25.37
CA ARG A 47 -9.42 9.26 25.24
C ARG A 47 -8.00 8.72 25.46
N PHE A 48 -7.82 7.88 26.48
CA PHE A 48 -6.52 7.22 26.72
C PHE A 48 -6.18 6.26 25.58
N PHE A 49 -7.12 5.42 25.16
CA PHE A 49 -6.91 4.47 24.07
C PHE A 49 -6.54 5.17 22.75
N ALA A 50 -7.28 6.21 22.37
CA ALA A 50 -6.98 7.02 21.19
C ALA A 50 -5.63 7.75 21.32
N SER A 51 -5.25 8.20 22.51
CA SER A 51 -3.94 8.83 22.74
C SER A 51 -2.80 7.82 22.55
N PHE A 52 -2.93 6.58 23.05
CA PHE A 52 -1.94 5.52 22.80
C PHE A 52 -1.77 5.19 21.32
N ILE A 53 -2.86 5.22 20.55
CA ILE A 53 -2.80 5.02 19.10
C ILE A 53 -2.19 6.25 18.41
N ALA A 54 -2.52 7.47 18.83
CA ALA A 54 -2.05 8.70 18.19
C ALA A 54 -0.56 9.00 18.43
N LEU A 55 0.00 8.61 19.58
CA LEU A 55 1.41 8.81 19.94
C LEU A 55 2.41 8.29 18.88
N PRO A 56 2.32 7.04 18.39
CA PRO A 56 3.21 6.56 17.34
C PRO A 56 3.06 7.34 16.02
N PHE A 57 1.85 7.79 15.65
CA PHE A 57 1.66 8.63 14.45
C PHE A 57 2.32 9.99 14.59
N VAL A 58 2.20 10.63 15.75
CA VAL A 58 2.89 11.90 16.04
C VAL A 58 4.41 11.71 16.08
N ALA A 59 4.89 10.61 16.66
CA ALA A 59 6.33 10.29 16.68
C ALA A 59 6.88 10.04 15.27
N LEU A 60 6.18 9.25 14.45
CA LEU A 60 6.57 9.00 13.06
C LEU A 60 6.53 10.28 12.23
N GLY A 61 5.50 11.11 12.43
CA GLY A 61 5.36 12.37 11.73
C GLY A 61 6.41 13.40 12.13
N GLY A 62 6.71 13.50 13.42
CA GLY A 62 7.79 14.33 13.95
C GLY A 62 9.16 13.90 13.43
N ALA A 63 9.41 12.59 13.33
CA ALA A 63 10.64 12.07 12.73
C ALA A 63 10.77 12.43 11.24
N GLY A 64 9.67 12.36 10.48
CA GLY A 64 9.61 12.76 9.06
C GLY A 64 9.82 14.26 8.83
N LEU A 65 9.20 15.10 9.66
CA LEU A 65 9.41 16.55 9.65
C LEU A 65 10.85 16.91 10.05
N PHE A 66 11.39 16.25 11.07
CA PHE A 66 12.78 16.44 11.48
C PHE A 66 13.77 16.08 10.38
N THR A 67 13.51 14.99 9.63
CA THR A 67 14.31 14.62 8.45
C THR A 67 14.23 15.63 7.33
N LEU A 68 13.05 16.22 7.11
CA LEU A 68 12.85 17.27 6.12
C LEU A 68 13.67 18.54 6.48
N PHE A 69 13.64 18.99 7.73
CA PHE A 69 14.32 20.21 8.15
C PHE A 69 15.84 20.05 8.33
N THR A 70 16.28 18.93 8.90
CA THR A 70 17.71 18.74 9.21
C THR A 70 18.47 17.99 8.12
N GLY A 71 17.77 17.26 7.24
CA GLY A 71 18.39 16.38 6.25
C GLY A 71 19.14 15.18 6.85
N ILE A 72 19.08 15.02 8.17
CA ILE A 72 19.69 13.93 8.93
C ILE A 72 18.62 12.85 9.07
N SER A 73 18.78 11.76 8.32
CA SER A 73 17.91 10.60 8.47
C SER A 73 18.38 9.76 9.65
N THR A 74 17.64 9.83 10.75
CA THR A 74 17.81 8.98 11.94
C THR A 74 17.25 7.58 11.72
N ALA A 75 16.58 7.35 10.59
CA ALA A 75 16.03 6.06 10.27
C ALA A 75 17.17 5.10 9.86
N PRO A 76 17.41 4.00 10.62
CA PRO A 76 18.37 2.99 10.21
C PRO A 76 17.87 2.40 8.89
N LYS A 77 18.72 2.47 7.85
CA LYS A 77 18.41 2.00 6.48
C LYS A 77 17.74 0.62 6.48
N SER A 78 18.15 -0.28 7.38
CA SER A 78 17.61 -1.64 7.48
C SER A 78 16.13 -1.75 7.86
N SER A 79 15.54 -0.82 8.63
CA SER A 79 14.13 -0.89 9.03
C SER A 79 13.21 -0.21 8.02
N VAL A 80 13.65 0.89 7.41
CA VAL A 80 12.88 1.55 6.34
C VAL A 80 12.90 0.72 5.07
N GLU A 81 14.03 0.11 4.74
CA GLU A 81 14.13 -0.78 3.58
C GLU A 81 13.27 -2.04 3.79
N LYS A 82 13.17 -2.58 5.00
CA LYS A 82 12.22 -3.67 5.32
C LYS A 82 10.75 -3.23 5.26
N MET A 83 10.42 -2.03 5.76
CA MET A 83 9.05 -1.52 5.73
C MET A 83 8.61 -1.11 4.31
N GLN A 84 9.50 -0.48 3.54
CA GLN A 84 9.27 -0.11 2.15
C GLN A 84 9.15 -1.36 1.28
N ASN A 85 10.02 -2.36 1.46
CA ASN A 85 9.87 -3.65 0.78
C ASN A 85 8.57 -4.35 1.18
N SER A 86 8.15 -4.29 2.45
CA SER A 86 6.88 -4.89 2.89
C SER A 86 5.65 -4.17 2.30
N MET A 87 5.65 -2.83 2.28
CA MET A 87 4.57 -2.02 1.71
C MET A 87 4.52 -2.12 0.18
N GLN A 88 5.68 -2.16 -0.48
CA GLN A 88 5.79 -2.41 -1.92
C GLN A 88 5.43 -3.85 -2.29
N THR A 89 5.66 -4.82 -1.41
CA THR A 89 5.19 -6.21 -1.57
C THR A 89 3.66 -6.28 -1.45
N MET A 90 3.05 -5.55 -0.51
CA MET A 90 1.59 -5.49 -0.40
C MET A 90 0.94 -4.76 -1.58
N MET A 91 1.53 -3.66 -2.07
CA MET A 91 1.01 -2.94 -3.25
C MET A 91 1.31 -3.65 -4.58
N SER A 92 2.46 -4.31 -4.73
CA SER A 92 2.76 -5.11 -5.94
C SER A 92 1.91 -6.36 -6.05
N LYS A 93 1.41 -6.90 -4.93
CA LYS A 93 0.44 -8.01 -4.94
C LYS A 93 -0.89 -7.64 -5.62
N HIS A 94 -1.21 -6.35 -5.75
CA HIS A 94 -2.40 -5.89 -6.45
C HIS A 94 -2.17 -5.47 -7.91
N VAL A 95 -0.92 -5.40 -8.40
CA VAL A 95 -0.63 -4.85 -9.74
C VAL A 95 0.18 -5.79 -10.65
N LYS A 96 0.74 -6.89 -10.15
CA LYS A 96 1.45 -7.87 -11.00
C LYS A 96 0.62 -9.13 -11.25
N THR A 97 -0.29 -9.05 -12.21
CA THR A 97 -0.59 -10.20 -13.09
C THR A 97 -0.41 -9.75 -14.54
N THR A 98 0.80 -9.27 -14.87
CA THR A 98 1.24 -9.28 -16.26
C THR A 98 1.95 -10.61 -16.45
N ARG A 99 1.18 -11.66 -16.79
CA ARG A 99 1.72 -12.95 -17.23
C ARG A 99 2.46 -12.72 -18.56
N THR A 100 3.78 -12.61 -18.52
CA THR A 100 4.64 -12.76 -19.69
C THR A 100 4.72 -14.24 -20.06
N GLY A 101 3.69 -14.74 -20.75
CA GLY A 101 3.69 -16.05 -21.38
C GLY A 101 3.38 -15.89 -22.87
N SER A 102 3.88 -16.81 -23.71
CA SER A 102 3.46 -16.91 -25.11
C SER A 102 1.93 -17.04 -25.17
N LEU A 103 1.28 -16.22 -26.01
CA LEU A 103 -0.16 -16.33 -26.22
C LEU A 103 -0.44 -17.63 -26.97
N ARG A 104 -1.23 -18.53 -26.35
CA ARG A 104 -1.67 -19.77 -27.00
C ARG A 104 -2.58 -19.44 -28.18
N GLN A 105 -2.15 -19.87 -29.36
CA GLN A 105 -2.90 -19.72 -30.62
C GLN A 105 -3.90 -20.85 -30.86
N VAL A 106 -3.76 -21.96 -30.13
CA VAL A 106 -4.52 -23.19 -30.32
C VAL A 106 -5.18 -23.64 -29.01
N CYS A 107 -6.42 -24.13 -29.10
CA CYS A 107 -7.13 -24.67 -27.95
C CYS A 107 -6.49 -25.99 -27.46
N PRO A 108 -6.14 -26.14 -26.17
CA PRO A 108 -5.54 -27.37 -25.64
C PRO A 108 -6.49 -28.57 -25.64
N ASN A 109 -7.81 -28.34 -25.65
CA ASN A 109 -8.80 -29.40 -25.53
C ASN A 109 -9.18 -30.02 -26.89
N CYS A 110 -9.06 -29.27 -28.00
CA CYS A 110 -9.53 -29.73 -29.31
C CYS A 110 -8.61 -29.38 -30.49
N GLY A 111 -7.52 -28.66 -30.28
CA GLY A 111 -6.58 -28.31 -31.36
C GLY A 111 -7.09 -27.26 -32.34
N ALA A 112 -8.27 -26.64 -32.10
CA ALA A 112 -8.81 -25.63 -33.00
C ALA A 112 -8.06 -24.28 -32.88
N PRO A 113 -7.87 -23.55 -34.00
CA PRO A 113 -7.28 -22.23 -34.00
C PRO A 113 -8.18 -21.21 -33.30
N ARG A 114 -7.57 -20.14 -32.77
CA ARG A 114 -8.29 -19.05 -32.09
C ARG A 114 -9.10 -18.21 -33.10
N GLY A 115 -10.43 -18.20 -32.94
CA GLY A 115 -11.36 -17.35 -33.71
C GLY A 115 -11.77 -16.08 -32.96
N GLU A 116 -12.97 -15.56 -33.20
CA GLU A 116 -13.59 -14.54 -32.33
C GLU A 116 -13.87 -15.15 -30.94
N VAL A 117 -13.40 -14.50 -29.88
CA VAL A 117 -13.30 -15.13 -28.56
C VAL A 117 -14.08 -14.36 -27.50
N GLU A 118 -15.00 -15.04 -26.84
CA GLU A 118 -15.60 -14.58 -25.59
C GLU A 118 -14.54 -14.64 -24.48
N VAL A 119 -14.36 -13.51 -23.79
CA VAL A 119 -13.40 -13.37 -22.69
C VAL A 119 -14.16 -13.30 -21.37
N SER A 120 -13.78 -14.16 -20.42
CA SER A 120 -14.30 -14.16 -19.06
C SER A 120 -13.78 -12.94 -18.28
N PRO A 121 -14.52 -12.40 -17.29
CA PRO A 121 -14.00 -11.39 -16.36
C PRO A 121 -12.67 -11.78 -15.69
N SER A 122 -12.39 -13.09 -15.57
CA SER A 122 -11.15 -13.64 -15.03
C SER A 122 -9.99 -13.69 -16.03
N GLY A 123 -10.21 -13.36 -17.31
CA GLY A 123 -9.20 -13.37 -18.38
C GLY A 123 -9.07 -14.68 -19.16
N ASP A 124 -9.89 -15.68 -18.85
CA ASP A 124 -9.97 -16.93 -19.62
C ASP A 124 -10.73 -16.74 -20.93
N VAL A 125 -10.41 -17.56 -21.92
CA VAL A 125 -11.06 -17.54 -23.24
C VAL A 125 -11.88 -18.79 -23.48
N LYS A 126 -13.05 -18.64 -24.10
CA LYS A 126 -13.90 -19.76 -24.50
C LYS A 126 -13.59 -20.19 -25.93
N CYS A 127 -13.31 -21.47 -26.14
CA CYS A 127 -13.15 -22.01 -27.49
C CYS A 127 -14.51 -22.05 -28.23
N PRO A 128 -14.62 -21.52 -29.47
CA PRO A 128 -15.86 -21.58 -30.23
C PRO A 128 -16.25 -23.00 -30.68
N HIS A 129 -15.27 -23.90 -30.82
CA HIS A 129 -15.50 -25.26 -31.31
C HIS A 129 -15.94 -26.23 -30.22
N CYS A 130 -15.17 -26.33 -29.12
CA CYS A 130 -15.46 -27.28 -28.04
C CYS A 130 -16.15 -26.65 -26.82
N LYS A 131 -16.38 -25.33 -26.83
CA LYS A 131 -16.98 -24.54 -25.74
C LYS A 131 -16.24 -24.61 -24.40
N ALA A 132 -15.03 -25.16 -24.39
CA ALA A 132 -14.18 -25.23 -23.20
C ALA A 132 -13.50 -23.88 -22.92
N TRP A 133 -13.40 -23.53 -21.64
CA TRP A 133 -12.64 -22.38 -21.16
C TRP A 133 -11.18 -22.76 -20.97
N PHE A 134 -10.26 -21.91 -21.41
CA PHE A 134 -8.83 -22.13 -21.22
C PHE A 134 -8.08 -20.82 -21.02
N ASN A 135 -6.92 -20.92 -20.36
CA ASN A 135 -6.02 -19.80 -20.18
C ASN A 135 -5.26 -19.49 -21.47
N VAL A 136 -5.21 -18.22 -21.83
CA VAL A 136 -4.47 -17.75 -23.02
C VAL A 136 -2.96 -17.89 -22.82
N PHE A 137 -2.50 -17.77 -21.58
CA PHE A 137 -1.08 -17.84 -21.26
C PHE A 137 -0.66 -19.30 -21.12
N GLU A 138 0.37 -19.67 -21.86
CA GLU A 138 1.10 -20.90 -21.59
C GLU A 138 1.88 -20.74 -20.29
N GLU A 139 1.63 -21.63 -19.33
CA GLU A 139 2.43 -21.71 -18.12
C GLU A 139 3.76 -22.36 -18.51
N SER A 140 4.80 -21.54 -18.68
CA SER A 140 6.16 -22.02 -18.88
C SER A 140 6.57 -22.79 -17.61
N GLN A 141 6.71 -24.11 -17.73
CA GLN A 141 7.36 -24.93 -16.69
C GLN A 141 8.83 -24.54 -16.53
#